data_AF-A0A8S9YUT3-F1
#
_entry.id   AF-A0A8S9YUT3-F1
#
_cell.length_a   1.000
_cell.length_b   1.000
_cell.length_c   1.000
_cell.angle_alpha   90.00
_cell.angle_beta   90.00
_cell.angle_gamma   90.00
#
_symmetry.space_group_name_H-M   'P 1'
#
loop_
_entity.id
_entity.type
_entity.pdbx_description
1 polymer ?
#
loop_
_entity_poly.entity_id
_entity_poly.type
_entity_poly.pdbx_seq_one_letter_code
_entity_poly.pdbx_strand_id
1 'polypeptide(L)'
;MKQTSLIQSWTRVLNPSISRQSRSRIGKHQTELAPEAIEDKNFVPGDDTEDRLLVEALDTYTDDHNPPVNPTTSCIDQFRERIRTRLPVNYRPTGNDADHLEGFDIEAGRTWIYPTNGSLRDYQFYITEQCLYKNTLVCLPTGLGKTFIAAVVLHNFMRWYPAGKVVFLAPTRPLVAQQLNACRQLTGLSPKLVVELTGSTPQQKRQHLWTNLRAFFLTPQVLVNDLQANICPSANLRLLVFDEAHKATGNHAYCQVSYL
;
A
#
# COMPACT_ATOMS: atom_id res chain seq x y z
N MET A 1 -12.30 -13.49 -25.70
CA MET A 1 -13.60 -13.34 -24.99
C MET A 1 -13.31 -12.95 -23.54
N LYS A 2 -13.84 -11.82 -23.05
CA LYS A 2 -13.72 -11.29 -21.67
C LYS A 2 -12.32 -11.33 -21.01
N GLN A 3 -11.60 -10.20 -21.08
CA GLN A 3 -10.70 -9.82 -19.98
C GLN A 3 -11.57 -9.58 -18.74
N THR A 4 -11.38 -10.34 -17.67
CA THR A 4 -12.06 -10.09 -16.40
C THR A 4 -11.31 -8.99 -15.65
N SER A 5 -11.94 -7.81 -15.51
CA SER A 5 -11.30 -6.68 -14.85
C SER A 5 -11.07 -6.96 -13.37
N LEU A 6 -9.81 -6.87 -12.92
CA LEU A 6 -9.39 -7.04 -11.52
C LEU A 6 -10.15 -6.13 -10.54
N ILE A 7 -10.70 -5.01 -11.03
CA ILE A 7 -11.41 -3.99 -10.25
C ILE A 7 -12.64 -4.55 -9.52
N GLN A 8 -13.29 -5.61 -10.04
CA GLN A 8 -14.49 -6.19 -9.41
C GLN A 8 -14.20 -7.03 -8.14
N SER A 9 -12.93 -7.23 -7.78
CA SER A 9 -12.52 -8.10 -6.67
C SER A 9 -12.48 -7.43 -5.28
N TRP A 10 -12.64 -6.11 -5.19
CA TRP A 10 -12.04 -5.30 -4.12
C TRP A 10 -12.97 -4.81 -3.01
N THR A 11 -14.28 -5.04 -3.10
CA THR A 11 -15.29 -4.28 -2.33
C THR A 11 -16.39 -5.15 -1.71
N ARG A 12 -16.02 -6.16 -0.90
CA ARG A 12 -16.99 -6.92 -0.07
C ARG A 12 -16.49 -7.28 1.33
N VAL A 13 -16.38 -6.27 2.19
CA VAL A 13 -16.77 -6.39 3.60
C VAL A 13 -17.75 -5.23 3.88
N LEU A 14 -18.74 -5.44 4.76
CA LEU A 14 -19.79 -4.47 5.15
C LEU A 14 -20.84 -4.04 4.08
N ASN A 15 -21.56 -4.99 3.45
CA ASN A 15 -23.03 -4.90 3.25
C ASN A 15 -23.64 -6.20 2.64
N PRO A 16 -24.96 -6.45 2.77
CA PRO A 16 -25.62 -7.68 2.33
C PRO A 16 -25.93 -7.73 0.82
N SER A 17 -26.56 -8.83 0.37
CA SER A 17 -26.43 -9.37 -0.99
C SER A 17 -27.65 -9.16 -1.92
N ILE A 18 -27.38 -9.17 -3.22
CA ILE A 18 -28.34 -9.49 -4.29
C ILE A 18 -27.71 -10.57 -5.22
N SER A 19 -28.54 -11.53 -5.67
CA SER A 19 -28.21 -12.70 -6.52
C SER A 19 -28.03 -12.35 -8.02
N ARG A 20 -27.23 -12.99 -8.89
CA ARG A 20 -26.56 -14.33 -9.02
C ARG A 20 -27.20 -15.20 -10.12
N GLN A 21 -26.57 -15.29 -11.31
CA GLN A 21 -26.72 -16.33 -12.37
C GLN A 21 -25.64 -16.12 -13.47
N SER A 22 -25.21 -17.08 -14.33
CA SER A 22 -24.67 -18.43 -14.07
C SER A 22 -24.02 -19.08 -15.33
N ARG A 23 -22.92 -19.87 -15.17
CA ARG A 23 -22.38 -20.95 -16.07
C ARG A 23 -21.73 -20.53 -17.44
N SER A 24 -20.82 -21.27 -18.12
CA SER A 24 -20.06 -22.53 -17.84
C SER A 24 -18.93 -22.87 -18.86
N ARG A 25 -17.85 -23.60 -18.44
CA ARG A 25 -16.93 -24.51 -19.23
C ARG A 25 -16.03 -23.84 -20.32
N ILE A 26 -14.95 -24.38 -20.95
CA ILE A 26 -13.98 -25.54 -20.85
C ILE A 26 -12.71 -25.19 -21.71
N GLY A 27 -11.48 -25.76 -21.64
CA GLY A 27 -10.78 -26.55 -20.60
C GLY A 27 -10.05 -27.87 -21.02
N LYS A 28 -8.77 -27.88 -21.47
CA LYS A 28 -7.77 -29.02 -21.50
C LYS A 28 -6.41 -28.71 -22.20
N HIS A 29 -5.28 -29.17 -21.62
CA HIS A 29 -3.99 -29.75 -22.19
C HIS A 29 -3.15 -29.04 -23.31
N GLN A 30 -1.84 -29.28 -23.52
CA GLN A 30 -0.81 -30.15 -22.87
C GLN A 30 0.67 -29.61 -23.00
N THR A 31 1.59 -30.35 -22.37
CA THR A 31 3.08 -30.32 -22.23
C THR A 31 3.98 -29.74 -23.35
N GLU A 32 5.12 -29.15 -22.96
CA GLU A 32 6.47 -29.61 -23.39
C GLU A 32 7.58 -29.18 -22.39
N LEU A 33 8.84 -29.64 -22.59
CA LEU A 33 9.92 -29.67 -21.57
C LEU A 33 11.04 -28.63 -21.78
N ALA A 34 11.86 -28.43 -20.73
CA ALA A 34 12.98 -27.49 -20.69
C ALA A 34 14.36 -28.19 -20.69
N PRO A 35 15.44 -27.53 -21.15
CA PRO A 35 16.82 -27.98 -20.96
C PRO A 35 17.36 -27.58 -19.57
N GLU A 36 18.32 -28.36 -19.07
CA GLU A 36 18.88 -28.22 -17.72
C GLU A 36 19.92 -27.07 -17.63
N ALA A 37 20.05 -26.49 -16.44
CA ALA A 37 21.11 -25.55 -16.08
C ALA A 37 21.79 -26.02 -14.78
N ILE A 38 23.11 -25.85 -14.69
CA ILE A 38 23.95 -26.50 -13.68
C ILE A 38 23.80 -25.82 -12.31
N GLU A 39 23.48 -26.60 -11.27
CA GLU A 39 23.44 -26.11 -9.88
C GLU A 39 24.85 -25.90 -9.31
N ASP A 40 25.19 -24.64 -9.00
CA ASP A 40 26.40 -24.30 -8.25
C ASP A 40 26.14 -24.45 -6.73
N LYS A 41 26.53 -25.60 -6.18
CA LYS A 41 26.16 -26.04 -4.81
C LYS A 41 27.03 -25.39 -3.74
N ASN A 42 26.84 -24.10 -3.48
CA ASN A 42 27.29 -23.43 -2.23
C ASN A 42 26.54 -22.12 -1.91
N PHE A 43 25.23 -22.05 -2.16
CA PHE A 43 24.37 -21.02 -1.57
C PHE A 43 23.40 -21.65 -0.55
N VAL A 44 23.48 -21.21 0.70
CA VAL A 44 22.50 -21.54 1.75
C VAL A 44 21.50 -20.37 1.82
N PRO A 45 20.23 -20.56 1.44
CA PRO A 45 19.20 -19.55 1.69
C PRO A 45 19.05 -19.30 3.19
N GLY A 46 18.67 -18.08 3.57
CA GLY A 46 18.25 -17.81 4.95
C GLY A 46 17.07 -18.70 5.34
N ASP A 47 17.00 -19.10 6.60
CA ASP A 47 16.02 -20.09 7.06
C ASP A 47 14.58 -19.54 7.01
N ASP A 48 13.79 -20.01 6.03
CA ASP A 48 12.35 -19.73 5.90
C ASP A 48 11.57 -20.03 7.19
N THR A 49 12.11 -20.83 8.11
CA THR A 49 11.50 -21.13 9.42
C THR A 49 11.41 -19.89 10.31
N GLU A 50 12.43 -19.02 10.36
CA GLU A 50 12.40 -17.83 11.22
C GLU A 50 11.33 -16.82 10.76
N ASP A 51 11.26 -16.56 9.45
CA ASP A 51 10.26 -15.66 8.85
C ASP A 51 8.83 -16.20 9.03
N ARG A 52 8.65 -17.53 9.05
CA ARG A 52 7.35 -18.17 9.31
C ARG A 52 6.95 -18.09 10.79
N LEU A 53 7.87 -18.36 11.71
CA LEU A 53 7.64 -18.18 13.15
C LEU A 53 7.32 -16.71 13.48
N LEU A 54 7.98 -15.75 12.82
CA LEU A 54 7.68 -14.33 12.98
C LEU A 54 6.29 -13.97 12.41
N VAL A 55 5.89 -14.52 11.26
CA VAL A 55 4.53 -14.34 10.72
C VAL A 55 3.48 -14.88 11.70
N GLU A 56 3.69 -16.08 12.26
CA GLU A 56 2.76 -16.68 13.23
C GLU A 56 2.71 -15.87 14.54
N ALA A 57 3.85 -15.36 15.03
CA ALA A 57 3.91 -14.48 16.21
C ALA A 57 3.24 -13.12 15.99
N LEU A 58 3.30 -12.57 14.76
CA LEU A 58 2.65 -11.31 14.40
C LEU A 58 1.14 -11.47 14.17
N ASP A 59 0.68 -12.57 13.56
CA ASP A 59 -0.75 -12.83 13.36
C ASP A 59 -1.47 -13.26 14.67
N THR A 60 -0.72 -13.77 15.65
CA THR A 60 -1.21 -14.04 17.03
C THR A 60 -1.05 -12.87 18.00
N TYR A 61 -0.47 -11.74 17.58
CA TYR A 61 -0.36 -10.53 18.42
C TYR A 61 -1.74 -9.96 18.76
N THR A 62 -1.99 -9.70 20.04
CA THR A 62 -3.26 -9.16 20.54
C THR A 62 -3.04 -7.90 21.37
N ASP A 63 -3.97 -6.96 21.25
CA ASP A 63 -4.06 -5.71 22.02
C ASP A 63 -5.53 -5.41 22.35
N ASP A 64 -5.81 -4.29 23.05
CA ASP A 64 -7.17 -3.83 23.36
C ASP A 64 -8.06 -3.56 22.12
N HIS A 65 -7.50 -3.65 20.91
CA HIS A 65 -8.16 -3.45 19.63
C HIS A 65 -8.10 -4.69 18.71
N ASN A 66 -7.58 -5.83 19.18
CA ASN A 66 -7.48 -7.10 18.46
C ASN A 66 -7.50 -8.27 19.47
N PRO A 67 -8.68 -8.69 19.99
CA PRO A 67 -8.80 -9.79 20.94
C PRO A 67 -8.56 -11.18 20.30
N PRO A 68 -8.16 -12.19 21.09
CA PRO A 68 -7.92 -13.56 20.61
C PRO A 68 -9.19 -14.28 20.15
N VAL A 69 -9.04 -15.28 19.27
CA VAL A 69 -10.15 -15.88 18.50
C VAL A 69 -10.17 -17.41 18.60
N ASN A 70 -11.36 -18.01 18.65
CA ASN A 70 -11.56 -19.47 18.71
C ASN A 70 -11.30 -20.16 17.36
N PRO A 71 -10.63 -21.32 17.31
CA PRO A 71 -10.02 -21.89 16.10
C PRO A 71 -10.97 -22.69 15.16
N THR A 72 -12.29 -22.48 15.24
CA THR A 72 -13.28 -23.47 14.75
C THR A 72 -13.88 -23.20 13.35
N THR A 73 -13.26 -22.38 12.48
CA THR A 73 -13.84 -22.01 11.17
C THR A 73 -12.76 -21.73 10.10
N SER A 74 -13.14 -21.81 8.81
CA SER A 74 -12.33 -21.38 7.66
C SER A 74 -11.60 -20.06 7.92
N CYS A 75 -10.26 -20.06 7.84
CA CYS A 75 -9.40 -18.91 8.15
C CYS A 75 -9.82 -17.62 7.42
N ILE A 76 -10.15 -17.71 6.12
CA ILE A 76 -10.59 -16.54 5.33
C ILE A 76 -11.92 -15.97 5.85
N ASP A 77 -12.81 -16.82 6.35
CA ASP A 77 -14.13 -16.40 6.84
C ASP A 77 -14.06 -15.94 8.30
N GLN A 78 -13.15 -16.49 9.10
CA GLN A 78 -12.77 -15.92 10.40
C GLN A 78 -12.17 -14.51 10.25
N PHE A 79 -11.22 -14.33 9.34
CA PHE A 79 -10.62 -13.02 9.03
C PHE A 79 -11.70 -12.01 8.60
N ARG A 80 -12.62 -12.41 7.70
CA ARG A 80 -13.76 -11.56 7.29
C ARG A 80 -14.66 -11.17 8.46
N GLU A 81 -14.94 -12.10 9.38
CA GLU A 81 -15.82 -11.82 10.52
C GLU A 81 -15.12 -10.95 11.57
N ARG A 82 -13.82 -11.16 11.83
CA ARG A 82 -12.99 -10.24 12.64
C ARG A 82 -13.07 -8.82 12.10
N ILE A 83 -12.91 -8.60 10.80
CA ILE A 83 -13.02 -7.27 10.19
C ILE A 83 -14.43 -6.66 10.37
N ARG A 84 -15.49 -7.46 10.30
CA ARG A 84 -16.88 -6.96 10.51
C ARG A 84 -17.18 -6.61 11.96
N THR A 85 -16.63 -7.38 12.90
CA THR A 85 -16.90 -7.27 14.34
C THR A 85 -15.90 -6.37 15.06
N ARG A 86 -14.85 -5.91 14.37
CA ARG A 86 -13.85 -5.01 14.95
C ARG A 86 -14.49 -3.68 15.35
N LEU A 87 -14.19 -3.25 16.56
CA LEU A 87 -14.56 -1.91 17.03
C LEU A 87 -13.88 -0.84 16.16
N PRO A 88 -14.51 0.32 15.90
CA PRO A 88 -13.85 1.45 15.29
C PRO A 88 -12.57 1.83 16.04
N VAL A 89 -11.53 2.23 15.32
CA VAL A 89 -10.31 2.74 15.94
C VAL A 89 -10.68 4.00 16.74
N ASN A 90 -10.40 3.98 18.05
CA ASN A 90 -10.63 5.11 18.95
C ASN A 90 -9.61 6.23 18.68
N TYR A 91 -9.81 6.94 17.58
CA TYR A 91 -9.02 8.11 17.22
C TYR A 91 -9.12 9.16 18.31
N ARG A 92 -7.97 9.55 18.88
CA ARG A 92 -7.84 10.65 19.83
C ARG A 92 -7.21 11.82 19.08
N PRO A 93 -7.92 12.95 18.91
CA PRO A 93 -7.37 14.03 18.13
C PRO A 93 -6.05 14.56 18.68
N THR A 94 -5.10 14.81 17.77
CA THR A 94 -3.83 15.49 18.08
C THR A 94 -3.99 17.00 17.90
N GLY A 95 -3.04 17.79 18.42
CA GLY A 95 -3.06 19.26 18.28
C GLY A 95 -2.88 19.77 16.85
N ASN A 96 -2.64 18.90 15.87
CA ASN A 96 -2.50 19.22 14.45
C ASN A 96 -3.75 18.86 13.62
N ASP A 97 -4.80 18.35 14.26
CA ASP A 97 -5.96 17.79 13.56
C ASP A 97 -6.94 18.90 13.16
N ALA A 98 -7.37 18.88 11.89
CA ALA A 98 -8.36 19.81 11.40
C ALA A 98 -9.77 19.23 11.55
N ASP A 99 -10.66 19.96 12.25
CA ASP A 99 -12.11 19.69 12.28
C ASP A 99 -12.73 19.65 10.87
N HIS A 100 -12.04 20.24 9.87
CA HIS A 100 -12.43 20.25 8.47
C HIS A 100 -11.30 19.71 7.57
N LEU A 101 -11.41 18.42 7.21
CA LEU A 101 -10.53 17.77 6.23
C LEU A 101 -10.85 18.24 4.81
N GLU A 102 -10.28 19.38 4.41
CA GLU A 102 -10.51 20.00 3.10
C GLU A 102 -10.31 19.02 1.94
N GLY A 103 -11.30 18.85 1.06
CA GLY A 103 -11.19 17.96 -0.10
C GLY A 103 -11.19 16.46 0.22
N PHE A 104 -11.53 16.06 1.45
CA PHE A 104 -11.89 14.69 1.81
C PHE A 104 -13.31 14.37 1.32
N ASP A 105 -13.45 13.24 0.61
CA ASP A 105 -14.73 12.69 0.19
C ASP A 105 -15.33 11.87 1.34
N ILE A 106 -16.38 12.40 1.97
CA ILE A 106 -17.06 11.77 3.11
C ILE A 106 -17.72 10.44 2.72
N GLU A 107 -18.23 10.32 1.49
CA GLU A 107 -18.91 9.11 0.99
C GLU A 107 -17.88 7.98 0.81
N ALA A 108 -16.74 8.29 0.20
CA ALA A 108 -15.59 7.39 0.12
C ALA A 108 -14.97 7.11 1.49
N GLY A 109 -14.95 8.11 2.38
CA GLY A 109 -14.37 8.08 3.73
C GLY A 109 -15.02 7.07 4.68
N ARG A 110 -16.31 6.79 4.52
CA ARG A 110 -17.06 5.79 5.33
C ARG A 110 -16.53 4.36 5.25
N THR A 111 -15.67 4.04 4.28
CA THR A 111 -15.11 2.71 4.08
C THR A 111 -13.64 2.79 3.70
N TRP A 112 -12.95 1.66 3.72
CA TRP A 112 -11.66 1.47 3.06
C TRP A 112 -11.64 0.14 2.30
N ILE A 113 -10.68 0.01 1.39
CA ILE A 113 -10.48 -1.11 0.49
C ILE A 113 -9.22 -1.87 0.92
N TYR A 114 -9.34 -3.18 1.12
CA TYR A 114 -8.22 -4.08 1.41
C TYR A 114 -8.26 -5.29 0.44
N PRO A 115 -7.12 -5.72 -0.14
CA PRO A 115 -7.08 -6.86 -1.05
C PRO A 115 -7.36 -8.18 -0.32
N THR A 116 -8.34 -8.96 -0.76
CA THR A 116 -8.63 -10.30 -0.23
C THR A 116 -8.46 -11.42 -1.26
N ASN A 117 -7.57 -11.24 -2.23
CA ASN A 117 -7.30 -12.15 -3.34
C ASN A 117 -5.94 -12.87 -3.25
N GLY A 118 -5.14 -12.58 -2.23
CA GLY A 118 -3.91 -13.30 -1.89
C GLY A 118 -4.00 -14.00 -0.54
N SER A 119 -2.87 -14.41 0.02
CA SER A 119 -2.78 -14.83 1.42
C SER A 119 -3.11 -13.65 2.33
N LEU A 120 -4.02 -13.88 3.27
CA LEU A 120 -4.43 -12.91 4.28
C LEU A 120 -3.53 -13.08 5.51
N ARG A 121 -3.13 -11.96 6.10
CA ARG A 121 -2.34 -11.87 7.34
C ARG A 121 -2.96 -10.78 8.20
N ASP A 122 -3.26 -11.09 9.45
CA ASP A 122 -3.87 -10.17 10.41
C ASP A 122 -2.96 -8.99 10.73
N TYR A 123 -1.64 -9.19 10.87
CA TYR A 123 -0.71 -8.09 11.12
C TYR A 123 -0.66 -7.09 9.96
N GLN A 124 -0.79 -7.57 8.71
CA GLN A 124 -0.81 -6.69 7.54
C GLN A 124 -2.10 -5.86 7.50
N PHE A 125 -3.24 -6.45 7.88
CA PHE A 125 -4.50 -5.74 8.01
C PHE A 125 -4.44 -4.70 9.15
N TYR A 126 -4.02 -5.12 10.35
CA TYR A 126 -3.86 -4.26 11.53
C TYR A 126 -2.96 -3.06 11.22
N ILE A 127 -1.75 -3.29 10.69
CA ILE A 127 -0.80 -2.20 10.42
C ILE A 127 -1.34 -1.27 9.32
N THR A 128 -1.97 -1.81 8.27
CA THR A 128 -2.60 -0.99 7.22
C THR A 128 -3.67 -0.07 7.81
N GLU A 129 -4.53 -0.58 8.67
CA GLU A 129 -5.55 0.21 9.36
C GLU A 129 -4.93 1.30 10.24
N GLN A 130 -3.91 0.97 11.05
CA GLN A 130 -3.23 1.98 11.87
C GLN A 130 -2.60 3.09 11.01
N CYS A 131 -1.99 2.74 9.87
CA CYS A 131 -1.48 3.70 8.88
C CYS A 131 -2.57 4.54 8.19
N LEU A 132 -3.84 4.14 8.20
CA LEU A 132 -4.95 4.93 7.65
C LEU A 132 -5.46 5.99 8.63
N TYR A 133 -5.30 5.77 9.94
CA TYR A 133 -5.77 6.70 10.99
C TYR A 133 -4.67 7.55 11.63
N LYS A 134 -3.40 7.15 11.57
CA LYS A 134 -2.29 7.91 12.19
C LYS A 134 -0.95 7.73 11.48
N ASN A 135 -0.10 8.75 11.58
CA ASN A 135 1.30 8.67 11.17
C ASN A 135 2.00 7.51 11.90
N THR A 136 2.49 6.53 11.14
CA THR A 136 2.95 5.23 11.68
C THR A 136 4.29 4.84 11.05
N LEU A 137 5.29 4.53 11.90
CA LEU A 137 6.56 3.94 11.47
C LEU A 137 6.43 2.41 11.46
N VAL A 138 6.50 1.79 10.29
CA VAL A 138 6.30 0.34 10.12
C VAL A 138 7.63 -0.42 10.17
N CYS A 139 7.97 -0.93 11.36
CA CYS A 139 9.15 -1.78 11.59
C CYS A 139 8.82 -3.26 11.34
N LEU A 140 8.96 -3.71 10.09
CA LEU A 140 8.92 -5.13 9.71
C LEU A 140 10.20 -5.51 8.94
N PRO A 141 10.67 -6.77 8.98
CA PRO A 141 11.74 -7.24 8.10
C PRO A 141 11.35 -7.20 6.61
N THR A 142 12.29 -7.58 5.75
CA THR A 142 12.03 -7.77 4.31
C THR A 142 11.16 -9.02 4.10
N GLY A 143 10.49 -9.18 2.97
CA GLY A 143 9.56 -10.30 2.73
C GLY A 143 8.17 -10.16 3.40
N LEU A 144 8.07 -9.61 4.62
CA LEU A 144 6.82 -9.46 5.37
C LEU A 144 5.82 -8.40 4.82
N GLY A 145 6.05 -7.87 3.62
CA GLY A 145 5.01 -7.13 2.87
C GLY A 145 4.87 -5.64 3.19
N LYS A 146 5.93 -4.93 3.62
CA LYS A 146 5.92 -3.46 3.78
C LYS A 146 5.34 -2.72 2.56
N THR A 147 5.76 -3.10 1.35
CA THR A 147 5.23 -2.56 0.08
C THR A 147 3.73 -2.81 -0.11
N PHE A 148 3.20 -3.94 0.35
CA PHE A 148 1.78 -4.26 0.27
C PHE A 148 0.96 -3.32 1.15
N ILE A 149 1.36 -3.16 2.41
CA ILE A 149 0.74 -2.22 3.36
C ILE A 149 0.74 -0.80 2.77
N ALA A 150 1.91 -0.33 2.31
CA ALA A 150 2.04 0.99 1.71
C ALA A 150 1.18 1.19 0.45
N ALA A 151 1.07 0.19 -0.43
CA ALA A 151 0.23 0.24 -1.61
C ALA A 151 -1.27 0.36 -1.27
N VAL A 152 -1.74 -0.36 -0.25
CA VAL A 152 -3.14 -0.31 0.21
C VAL A 152 -3.46 1.03 0.87
N VAL A 153 -2.56 1.57 1.71
CA VAL A 153 -2.72 2.92 2.28
C VAL A 153 -2.80 3.96 1.15
N LEU A 154 -1.86 3.92 0.19
CA LEU A 154 -1.81 4.83 -0.96
C LEU A 154 -3.09 4.78 -1.80
N HIS A 155 -3.62 3.58 -2.08
CA HIS A 155 -4.87 3.41 -2.83
C HIS A 155 -6.08 4.06 -2.11
N ASN A 156 -6.17 3.91 -0.79
CA ASN A 156 -7.27 4.48 -0.01
C ASN A 156 -7.18 6.01 0.07
N PHE A 157 -5.99 6.59 0.33
CA PHE A 157 -5.81 8.04 0.27
C PHE A 157 -6.11 8.62 -1.12
N MET A 158 -5.79 7.90 -2.20
CA MET A 158 -6.20 8.29 -3.57
C MET A 158 -7.72 8.23 -3.82
N ARG A 159 -8.46 7.43 -3.05
CA ARG A 159 -9.92 7.37 -3.12
C ARG A 159 -10.56 8.45 -2.24
N TRP A 160 -10.05 8.63 -1.03
CA TRP A 160 -10.55 9.56 -0.01
C TRP A 160 -10.28 11.04 -0.32
N TYR A 161 -9.22 11.37 -1.05
CA TYR A 161 -8.92 12.75 -1.46
C TYR A 161 -8.89 12.87 -2.99
N PRO A 162 -10.04 12.95 -3.70
CA PRO A 162 -10.09 12.91 -5.17
C PRO A 162 -9.24 13.97 -5.89
N ALA A 163 -9.06 15.16 -5.30
CA ALA A 163 -8.16 16.22 -5.78
C ALA A 163 -6.76 16.20 -5.12
N GLY A 164 -6.60 15.42 -4.05
CA GLY A 164 -5.34 15.25 -3.32
C GLY A 164 -4.34 14.38 -4.06
N LYS A 165 -3.08 14.51 -3.62
CA LYS A 165 -1.88 13.90 -4.20
C LYS A 165 -1.17 13.07 -3.14
N VAL A 166 -0.52 12.00 -3.58
CA VAL A 166 0.19 11.03 -2.73
C VAL A 166 1.61 10.85 -3.27
N VAL A 167 2.59 10.77 -2.36
CA VAL A 167 4.00 10.58 -2.72
C VAL A 167 4.52 9.30 -2.11
N PHE A 168 5.21 8.51 -2.92
CA PHE A 168 6.00 7.37 -2.48
C PHE A 168 7.49 7.72 -2.70
N LEU A 169 8.23 7.81 -1.61
CA LEU A 169 9.66 8.06 -1.62
C LEU A 169 10.43 6.75 -1.42
N ALA A 170 11.46 6.54 -2.24
CA ALA A 170 12.44 5.46 -2.05
C ALA A 170 13.86 5.99 -2.31
N PRO A 171 14.90 5.45 -1.65
CA PRO A 171 16.21 6.10 -1.58
C PRO A 171 17.01 6.05 -2.89
N THR A 172 16.68 5.16 -3.82
CA THR A 172 17.37 5.05 -5.13
C THR A 172 16.37 4.90 -6.27
N ARG A 173 16.72 5.38 -7.47
CA ARG A 173 15.84 5.31 -8.65
C ARG A 173 15.39 3.88 -9.01
N PRO A 174 16.24 2.83 -8.96
CA PRO A 174 15.77 1.46 -9.17
C PRO A 174 14.69 1.02 -8.17
N LEU A 175 14.83 1.38 -6.90
CA LEU A 175 13.81 1.09 -5.88
C LEU A 175 12.51 1.86 -6.15
N VAL A 176 12.58 3.15 -6.53
CA VAL A 176 11.41 3.94 -6.95
C VAL A 176 10.63 3.23 -8.07
N ALA A 177 11.33 2.75 -9.10
CA ALA A 177 10.71 2.04 -10.23
C ALA A 177 10.13 0.66 -9.81
N GLN A 178 10.81 -0.07 -8.91
CA GLN A 178 10.34 -1.33 -8.35
C GLN A 178 9.05 -1.13 -7.54
N GLN A 179 9.03 -0.16 -6.61
CA GLN A 179 7.88 0.13 -5.76
C GLN A 179 6.69 0.65 -6.57
N LEU A 180 6.92 1.46 -7.62
CA LEU A 180 5.89 1.87 -8.58
C LEU A 180 5.25 0.67 -9.27
N ASN A 181 6.06 -0.26 -9.79
CA ASN A 181 5.55 -1.45 -10.48
C ASN A 181 4.81 -2.38 -9.52
N ALA A 182 5.31 -2.58 -8.30
CA ALA A 182 4.62 -3.34 -7.26
C ALA A 182 3.27 -2.72 -6.88
N CYS A 183 3.21 -1.41 -6.61
CA CYS A 183 1.96 -0.72 -6.28
C CYS A 183 0.94 -0.78 -7.42
N ARG A 184 1.39 -0.68 -8.69
CA ARG A 184 0.54 -0.83 -9.88
C ARG A 184 -0.01 -2.25 -10.05
N GLN A 185 0.82 -3.27 -9.85
CA GLN A 185 0.40 -4.68 -9.92
C GLN A 185 -0.59 -5.02 -8.79
N LEU A 186 -0.29 -4.57 -7.57
CA LEU A 186 -1.11 -4.82 -6.40
C LEU A 186 -2.48 -4.15 -6.49
N THR A 187 -2.55 -2.86 -6.80
CA THR A 187 -3.77 -2.05 -6.62
C THR A 187 -4.39 -1.51 -7.91
N GLY A 188 -3.84 -1.86 -9.07
CA GLY A 188 -4.38 -1.46 -10.39
C GLY A 188 -4.23 0.03 -10.73
N LEU A 189 -3.27 0.74 -10.11
CA LEU A 189 -3.04 2.17 -10.34
C LEU A 189 -2.97 2.51 -11.84
N SER A 190 -3.88 3.39 -12.27
CA SER A 190 -3.99 3.84 -13.65
C SER A 190 -2.71 4.55 -14.10
N PRO A 191 -2.06 4.12 -15.21
CA PRO A 191 -0.90 4.82 -15.80
C PRO A 191 -1.15 6.28 -16.18
N LYS A 192 -2.42 6.73 -16.21
CA LYS A 192 -2.82 8.11 -16.47
C LYS A 192 -2.79 9.02 -15.23
N LEU A 193 -2.55 8.47 -14.03
CA LEU A 193 -2.59 9.19 -12.75
C LEU A 193 -1.29 9.10 -11.95
N VAL A 194 -0.32 8.28 -12.40
CA VAL A 194 0.91 7.95 -11.66
C VAL A 194 2.17 8.17 -12.49
N VAL A 195 3.27 8.58 -11.87
CA VAL A 195 4.56 8.83 -12.54
C VAL A 195 5.78 8.46 -11.68
N GLU A 196 6.83 7.93 -12.31
CA GLU A 196 8.21 7.95 -11.80
C GLU A 196 8.80 9.35 -12.09
N LEU A 197 8.97 10.19 -11.07
CA LEU A 197 9.48 11.55 -11.25
C LEU A 197 10.99 11.60 -10.96
N THR A 198 11.78 12.03 -11.93
CA THR A 198 13.25 12.03 -11.87
C THR A 198 13.83 13.43 -11.87
N GLY A 199 14.99 13.63 -11.25
CA GLY A 199 15.74 14.89 -11.32
C GLY A 199 16.18 15.26 -12.75
N SER A 200 16.31 14.25 -13.64
CA SER A 200 16.57 14.45 -15.07
C SER A 200 15.34 14.93 -15.88
N THR A 201 14.15 14.92 -15.29
CA THR A 201 12.95 15.50 -15.92
C THR A 201 12.99 17.02 -15.75
N PRO A 202 12.93 17.85 -16.81
CA PRO A 202 13.01 19.30 -16.69
C PRO A 202 11.94 19.91 -15.78
N GLN A 203 12.27 20.95 -15.02
CA GLN A 203 11.40 21.54 -13.97
C GLN A 203 10.01 21.92 -14.49
N GLN A 204 9.90 22.58 -15.64
CA GLN A 204 8.60 22.91 -16.28
C GLN A 204 7.74 21.66 -16.54
N LYS A 205 8.37 20.55 -16.96
CA LYS A 205 7.69 19.27 -17.16
C LYS A 205 7.30 18.63 -15.82
N ARG A 206 8.13 18.75 -14.77
CA ARG A 206 7.78 18.31 -13.41
C ARG A 206 6.59 19.10 -12.87
N GLN A 207 6.56 20.42 -13.02
CA GLN A 207 5.42 21.28 -12.65
C GLN A 207 4.13 20.86 -13.38
N HIS A 208 4.18 20.62 -14.68
CA HIS A 208 3.02 20.12 -15.44
C HIS A 208 2.55 18.74 -14.96
N LEU A 209 3.47 17.84 -14.60
CA LEU A 209 3.13 16.54 -14.00
C LEU A 209 2.51 16.71 -12.61
N TRP A 210 3.05 17.59 -11.77
CA TRP A 210 2.49 17.93 -10.46
C TRP A 210 1.05 18.46 -10.57
N THR A 211 0.74 19.31 -11.55
CA THR A 211 -0.63 19.76 -11.80
C THR A 211 -1.56 18.59 -12.15
N ASN A 212 -1.21 17.81 -13.18
CA ASN A 212 -2.13 16.88 -13.83
C ASN A 212 -2.21 15.47 -13.22
N LEU A 213 -1.22 15.05 -12.44
CA LEU A 213 -1.16 13.71 -11.85
C LEU A 213 -1.41 13.70 -10.35
N ARG A 214 -1.52 12.50 -9.78
CA ARG A 214 -1.98 12.29 -8.39
C ARG A 214 -1.06 11.40 -7.56
N ALA A 215 -0.40 10.41 -8.15
CA ALA A 215 0.55 9.56 -7.44
C ALA A 215 1.97 9.75 -7.99
N PHE A 216 2.90 10.08 -7.11
CA PHE A 216 4.26 10.45 -7.50
C PHE A 216 5.26 9.52 -6.81
N PHE A 217 6.06 8.81 -7.61
CA PHE A 217 7.10 7.91 -7.13
C PHE A 217 8.45 8.55 -7.45
N LEU A 218 9.24 8.91 -6.43
CA LEU A 218 10.50 9.64 -6.62
C LEU A 218 11.52 9.43 -5.49
N THR A 219 12.76 9.90 -5.70
CA THR A 219 13.74 9.97 -4.62
C THR A 219 13.55 11.25 -3.79
N PRO A 220 13.93 11.27 -2.49
CA PRO A 220 13.65 12.40 -1.60
C PRO A 220 14.23 13.73 -2.10
N GLN A 221 15.41 13.71 -2.72
CA GLN A 221 16.04 14.91 -3.28
C GLN A 221 15.19 15.57 -4.38
N VAL A 222 14.42 14.80 -5.17
CA VAL A 222 13.53 15.39 -6.18
C VAL A 222 12.34 16.09 -5.51
N LEU A 223 11.85 15.59 -4.36
CA LEU A 223 10.77 16.24 -3.62
C LEU A 223 11.26 17.53 -2.97
N VAL A 224 12.41 17.50 -2.28
CA VAL A 224 13.06 18.68 -1.70
C VAL A 224 13.28 19.77 -2.76
N ASN A 225 13.83 19.39 -3.92
CA ASN A 225 14.07 20.34 -5.01
C ASN A 225 12.75 20.93 -5.57
N ASP A 226 11.67 20.15 -5.66
CA ASP A 226 10.39 20.60 -6.20
C ASP A 226 9.55 21.43 -5.21
N LEU A 227 9.73 21.21 -3.91
CA LEU A 227 9.22 22.06 -2.82
C LEU A 227 9.97 23.40 -2.81
N GLN A 228 11.30 23.39 -2.79
CA GLN A 228 12.13 24.61 -2.83
C GLN A 228 11.89 25.44 -4.09
N ALA A 229 11.67 24.78 -5.24
CA ALA A 229 11.33 25.45 -6.49
C ALA A 229 9.85 25.90 -6.59
N ASN A 230 9.04 25.68 -5.54
CA ASN A 230 7.61 26.02 -5.48
C ASN A 230 6.78 25.44 -6.65
N ILE A 231 7.14 24.24 -7.14
CA ILE A 231 6.39 23.52 -8.18
C ILE A 231 5.66 22.28 -7.68
N CYS A 232 6.00 21.77 -6.49
CA CYS A 232 5.20 20.79 -5.78
C CYS A 232 4.12 21.51 -4.95
N PRO A 233 2.81 21.27 -5.18
CA PRO A 233 1.75 21.89 -4.40
C PRO A 233 1.59 21.17 -3.05
N SER A 234 2.38 21.58 -2.05
CA SER A 234 2.46 20.95 -0.72
C SER A 234 1.10 20.81 -0.02
N ALA A 235 0.24 21.84 -0.08
CA ALA A 235 -1.12 21.81 0.48
C ALA A 235 -2.05 20.73 -0.12
N ASN A 236 -1.73 20.22 -1.32
CA ASN A 236 -2.46 19.13 -1.96
C ASN A 236 -1.87 17.75 -1.64
N LEU A 237 -0.72 17.65 -0.95
CA LEU A 237 -0.16 16.38 -0.50
C LEU A 237 -0.96 15.86 0.70
N ARG A 238 -1.44 14.61 0.60
CA ARG A 238 -2.28 13.97 1.64
C ARG A 238 -1.73 12.65 2.15
N LEU A 239 -0.66 12.14 1.54
CA LEU A 239 0.11 11.00 2.04
C LEU A 239 1.56 11.12 1.57
N LEU A 240 2.51 10.91 2.49
CA LEU A 240 3.91 10.68 2.20
C LEU A 240 4.30 9.29 2.71
N VAL A 241 4.76 8.40 1.83
CA VAL A 241 5.33 7.10 2.18
C VAL A 241 6.86 7.18 2.11
N PHE A 242 7.54 6.77 3.17
CA PHE A 242 9.00 6.78 3.30
C PHE A 242 9.53 5.35 3.30
N ASP A 243 9.94 4.82 2.15
CA ASP A 243 10.59 3.51 2.05
C ASP A 243 12.04 3.59 2.56
N GLU A 244 12.48 2.58 3.30
CA GLU A 244 13.78 2.61 4.00
C GLU A 244 13.96 3.83 4.92
N ALA A 245 12.90 4.18 5.68
CA ALA A 245 12.84 5.34 6.57
C ALA A 245 14.01 5.43 7.59
N HIS A 246 14.69 4.31 7.90
CA HIS A 246 15.90 4.29 8.73
C HIS A 246 17.07 5.13 8.13
N LYS A 247 16.99 5.51 6.85
CA LYS A 247 17.93 6.41 6.17
C LYS A 247 17.63 7.90 6.43
N ALA A 248 16.62 8.23 7.22
CA ALA A 248 16.32 9.59 7.66
C ALA A 248 17.22 10.02 8.85
N THR A 249 18.53 10.12 8.59
CA THR A 249 19.52 10.51 9.60
C THR A 249 20.41 11.66 9.11
N GLY A 250 20.84 12.52 10.04
CA GLY A 250 21.66 13.70 9.75
C GLY A 250 21.06 14.59 8.65
N ASN A 251 21.89 14.99 7.69
CA ASN A 251 21.51 15.90 6.61
C ASN A 251 20.79 15.21 5.42
N HIS A 252 20.43 13.93 5.52
CA HIS A 252 19.80 13.20 4.41
C HIS A 252 18.49 13.88 3.96
N ALA A 253 18.20 13.86 2.66
CA ALA A 253 17.05 14.56 2.08
C ALA A 253 15.69 14.10 2.65
N TYR A 254 15.59 12.89 3.23
CA TYR A 254 14.40 12.48 4.01
C TYR A 254 14.10 13.42 5.19
N CYS A 255 15.13 13.87 5.91
CA CYS A 255 14.96 14.80 7.02
C CYS A 255 14.42 16.15 6.52
N GLN A 256 14.94 16.61 5.37
CA GLN A 256 14.61 17.91 4.78
C GLN A 256 13.15 18.00 4.30
N VAL A 257 12.57 16.88 3.84
CA VAL A 257 11.13 16.78 3.49
C VAL A 257 10.22 17.06 4.69
N SER A 258 10.66 16.77 5.91
CA SER A 258 9.85 16.95 7.13
C SER A 258 9.84 18.39 7.69
N TYR A 259 10.52 19.33 7.02
CA TYR A 259 10.64 20.74 7.45
C TYR A 259 10.15 21.74 6.38
N LEU A 260 9.47 21.28 5.32
CA LEU A 260 9.07 22.06 4.12
C LEU A 260 7.64 21.73 3.66
#